data_AF-A0A1D2RU01-F1
#
_entry.id   AF-A0A1D2RU01-F1
#
_cell.length_a   1.000
_cell.length_b   1.000
_cell.length_c   1.000
_cell.angle_alpha   90.00
_cell.angle_beta   90.00
_cell.angle_gamma   90.00
#
_symmetry.space_group_name_H-M   'P 1'
#
loop_
_entity.id
_entity.type
_entity.pdbx_description
1 polymer ?
#
loop_
_entity_poly.entity_id
_entity_poly.type
_entity_poly.pdbx_seq_one_letter_code
_entity_poly.pdbx_strand_id
1 'polypeptide(L)'
;MTPRKKATVPADRLGEPHAQLRGADGKLLGGIVLKDGKWVLGLGGRIVGESDSAAHVLAILKRAAALARAEGREVDLVFSAPLRAAAHKEAEAEGLDFDAFQARLVAQMDAAGKAEP
;
A
#
# COMPACT_ATOMS: atom_id res chain seq x y z
N MET A 1 23.15 -19.24 21.12
CA MET A 1 22.60 -18.84 19.81
C MET A 1 21.61 -17.71 20.03
N THR A 2 22.02 -16.47 19.79
CA THR A 2 21.15 -15.29 19.97
C THR A 2 20.32 -15.10 18.70
N PRO A 3 18.98 -15.04 18.75
CA PRO A 3 18.21 -14.75 17.56
C PRO A 3 18.50 -13.30 17.14
N ARG A 4 19.07 -13.13 15.93
CA ARG A 4 19.24 -11.83 15.29
C ARG A 4 17.85 -11.21 15.14
N LYS A 5 17.50 -10.25 16.00
CA LYS A 5 16.34 -9.36 15.81
C LYS A 5 16.48 -8.75 14.41
N LYS A 6 15.62 -9.18 13.48
CA LYS A 6 15.48 -8.55 12.17
C LYS A 6 15.28 -7.05 12.44
N ALA A 7 16.17 -6.23 11.92
CA ALA A 7 16.06 -4.78 12.03
C ALA A 7 14.77 -4.36 11.29
N THR A 8 13.67 -4.32 12.02
CA THR A 8 12.47 -3.59 11.63
C THR A 8 12.93 -2.15 11.50
N VAL A 9 13.03 -1.62 10.28
CA VAL A 9 13.19 -0.17 10.15
C VAL A 9 11.93 0.43 10.80
N PRO A 10 12.05 1.15 11.92
CA PRO A 10 10.88 1.74 12.56
C PRO A 10 10.26 2.68 11.54
N ALA A 11 8.94 2.56 11.33
CA ALA A 11 8.18 3.44 10.44
C ALA A 11 8.46 4.93 10.71
N ASP A 12 8.80 5.23 11.97
CA ASP A 12 9.29 6.51 12.49
C ASP A 12 10.48 7.14 11.72
N ARG A 13 11.35 6.33 11.07
CA ARG A 13 12.49 6.84 10.29
C ARG A 13 12.23 6.95 8.79
N LEU A 14 11.06 6.56 8.29
CA LEU A 14 10.70 6.62 6.87
C LEU A 14 9.82 7.84 6.50
N GLY A 15 9.44 8.68 7.46
CA GLY A 15 8.43 9.72 7.31
C GLY A 15 7.11 9.31 7.97
N GLU A 16 6.08 10.15 7.90
CA GLU A 16 4.77 9.82 8.45
C GLU A 16 4.16 8.63 7.69
N PRO A 17 3.90 7.48 8.36
CA PRO A 17 3.33 6.32 7.71
C PRO A 17 1.88 6.61 7.35
N HIS A 18 1.63 6.69 6.06
CA HIS A 18 0.35 7.05 5.50
C HIS A 18 -0.56 5.85 5.26
N ALA A 19 -0.01 4.65 5.09
CA ALA A 19 -0.77 3.40 5.21
C ALA A 19 0.10 2.29 5.79
N GLN A 20 -0.55 1.33 6.44
CA GLN A 20 0.07 0.16 7.05
C GLN A 20 -0.83 -1.05 6.86
N LEU A 21 -0.26 -2.13 6.33
CA LEU A 21 -0.85 -3.45 6.27
C LEU A 21 -0.19 -4.32 7.34
N ARG A 22 -0.98 -4.78 8.30
CA ARG A 22 -0.55 -5.65 9.40
C ARG A 22 -1.20 -7.01 9.26
N GLY A 23 -0.49 -8.07 9.59
CA GLY A 23 -1.08 -9.41 9.73
C GLY A 23 -1.73 -9.59 11.11
N ALA A 24 -2.41 -10.72 11.30
CA ALA A 24 -3.04 -11.14 12.55
C ALA A 24 -2.12 -11.05 13.78
N ASP A 25 -0.84 -11.37 13.58
CA ASP A 25 0.22 -11.31 14.61
C ASP A 25 0.64 -9.87 14.97
N GLY A 26 -0.03 -8.85 14.42
CA GLY A 26 0.34 -7.44 14.54
C GLY A 26 1.58 -7.06 13.72
N LYS A 27 2.15 -8.02 12.98
CA LYS A 27 3.36 -7.86 12.17
C LYS A 27 3.08 -6.99 10.95
N LEU A 28 3.90 -5.98 10.73
CA LEU A 28 3.85 -5.14 9.54
C LEU A 28 4.24 -5.96 8.30
N LEU A 29 3.27 -6.18 7.41
CA LEU A 29 3.46 -6.82 6.11
C LEU A 29 3.85 -5.81 5.05
N GLY A 30 3.31 -4.59 5.14
CA GLY A 30 3.64 -3.50 4.23
C GLY A 30 3.17 -2.14 4.72
N GLY A 31 3.59 -1.08 4.06
CA GLY A 31 3.17 0.27 4.36
C GLY A 31 3.52 1.25 3.25
N ILE A 32 2.86 2.41 3.27
CA ILE A 32 3.08 3.51 2.34
C ILE A 32 3.56 4.70 3.17
N VAL A 33 4.62 5.34 2.72
CA VAL A 33 5.13 6.60 3.27
C VAL A 33 5.19 7.66 2.18
N LEU A 34 5.01 8.92 2.53
CA LEU A 34 5.22 10.04 1.62
C LEU A 34 6.62 10.59 1.87
N LYS A 35 7.50 10.49 0.88
CA LYS A 35 8.89 10.93 0.99
C LYS A 35 9.25 11.76 -0.23
N ASP A 36 9.75 12.98 0.00
CA ASP A 36 10.14 13.90 -1.07
C ASP A 36 9.02 14.16 -2.11
N GLY A 37 7.76 14.16 -1.65
CA GLY A 37 6.58 14.33 -2.51
C GLY A 37 6.15 13.06 -3.27
N LYS A 38 6.86 11.94 -3.10
CA LYS A 38 6.55 10.66 -3.72
C LYS A 38 6.01 9.65 -2.73
N TRP A 39 5.05 8.85 -3.17
CA TRP A 39 4.51 7.76 -2.39
C TRP A 39 5.39 6.53 -2.51
N VAL A 40 6.01 6.15 -1.41
CA VAL A 40 6.93 5.02 -1.36
C VAL A 40 6.23 3.84 -0.70
N LEU A 41 6.16 2.72 -1.42
CA LEU A 41 5.63 1.45 -0.94
C LEU A 41 6.77 0.62 -0.33
N GLY A 42 6.61 0.26 0.93
CA GLY A 42 7.46 -0.69 1.63
C GLY A 42 6.72 -2.01 1.91
N LEU A 43 7.36 -3.14 1.65
CA LEU A 43 6.89 -4.47 2.07
C LEU A 43 7.92 -5.10 3.02
N GLY A 44 7.48 -5.60 4.16
CA GLY A 44 8.33 -6.27 5.15
C GLY A 44 9.52 -5.42 5.64
N GLY A 45 9.38 -4.09 5.66
CA GLY A 45 10.44 -3.16 6.05
C GLY A 45 11.45 -2.82 4.94
N ARG A 46 11.18 -3.20 3.69
CA ARG A 46 11.99 -2.84 2.52
C ARG A 46 11.16 -2.03 1.55
N ILE A 47 11.73 -0.98 0.97
CA ILE A 47 11.10 -0.24 -0.13
C ILE A 47 11.11 -1.15 -1.37
N VAL A 48 9.94 -1.36 -1.95
CA VAL A 48 9.75 -2.19 -3.15
C VAL A 48 9.32 -1.37 -4.36
N GLY A 49 8.87 -0.13 -4.16
CA GLY A 49 8.51 0.77 -5.25
C GLY A 49 8.20 2.17 -4.74
N GLU A 50 8.20 3.11 -5.67
CA GLU A 50 7.76 4.50 -5.47
C GLU A 50 6.78 4.88 -6.59
N SER A 51 5.87 5.80 -6.32
CA SER A 51 4.91 6.32 -7.28
C SER A 51 4.50 7.73 -6.91
N ASP A 52 4.22 8.56 -7.90
CA ASP A 52 3.69 9.92 -7.70
C ASP A 52 2.17 9.92 -7.41
N SER A 53 1.48 8.80 -7.70
CA SER A 53 0.04 8.65 -7.48
C SER A 53 -0.29 7.95 -6.16
N ALA A 54 -1.01 8.66 -5.29
CA ALA A 54 -1.45 8.16 -3.98
C ALA A 54 -2.42 6.99 -4.14
N ALA A 55 -3.34 7.12 -5.09
CA ALA A 55 -4.33 6.11 -5.34
C ALA A 55 -3.71 4.83 -5.92
N HIS A 56 -2.64 4.96 -6.72
CA HIS A 56 -1.93 3.83 -7.29
C HIS A 56 -1.30 2.96 -6.19
N VAL A 57 -0.49 3.55 -5.30
CA VAL A 57 0.12 2.79 -4.19
C VAL A 57 -0.92 2.22 -3.23
N LEU A 58 -2.03 2.95 -3.00
CA LEU A 58 -3.13 2.48 -2.16
C LEU A 58 -3.83 1.27 -2.78
N ALA A 59 -4.03 1.26 -4.10
CA ALA A 59 -4.58 0.12 -4.83
C ALA A 59 -3.68 -1.11 -4.73
N ILE A 60 -2.35 -0.95 -4.87
CA ILE A 60 -1.39 -2.07 -4.67
C ILE A 60 -1.53 -2.65 -3.27
N LEU A 61 -1.53 -1.80 -2.24
CA LEU A 61 -1.58 -2.26 -0.85
C LEU A 61 -2.91 -2.94 -0.52
N LYS A 62 -4.04 -2.44 -1.06
CA LYS A 62 -5.35 -3.10 -0.96
C LYS A 62 -5.38 -4.44 -1.67
N ARG A 63 -4.81 -4.55 -2.87
CA ARG A 63 -4.68 -5.83 -3.59
C ARG A 63 -3.84 -6.82 -2.79
N ALA A 64 -2.72 -6.39 -2.24
CA ALA A 64 -1.90 -7.23 -1.36
C ALA A 64 -2.66 -7.71 -0.12
N ALA A 65 -3.49 -6.83 0.48
CA ALA A 65 -4.36 -7.19 1.58
C ALA A 65 -5.43 -8.22 1.17
N ALA A 66 -6.12 -8.00 0.05
CA ALA A 66 -7.13 -8.90 -0.49
C ALA A 66 -6.54 -10.29 -0.83
N LEU A 67 -5.37 -10.31 -1.47
CA LEU A 67 -4.65 -11.56 -1.77
C LEU A 67 -4.29 -12.31 -0.48
N ALA A 68 -3.74 -11.61 0.52
CA ALA A 68 -3.43 -12.24 1.80
C ALA A 68 -4.67 -12.82 2.49
N ARG A 69 -5.83 -12.13 2.44
CA ARG A 69 -7.11 -12.66 2.94
C ARG A 69 -7.59 -13.87 2.15
N ALA A 70 -7.45 -13.85 0.84
CA ALA A 70 -7.80 -14.98 -0.03
C ALA A 70 -6.93 -16.21 0.27
N GLU A 71 -5.68 -16.02 0.66
CA GLU A 71 -4.77 -17.07 1.16
C GLU A 71 -5.10 -17.53 2.60
N GLY A 72 -6.18 -17.03 3.21
CA GLY A 72 -6.57 -17.37 4.58
C GLY A 72 -5.79 -16.62 5.67
N ARG A 73 -5.04 -15.56 5.33
CA ARG A 73 -4.33 -14.73 6.30
C ARG A 73 -5.21 -13.58 6.75
N GLU A 74 -5.43 -13.46 8.05
CA GLU A 74 -6.02 -12.25 8.61
C GLU A 74 -5.04 -11.07 8.47
N VAL A 75 -5.51 -9.99 7.85
CA VAL A 75 -4.75 -8.77 7.68
C VAL A 75 -5.62 -7.55 7.97
N ASP A 76 -5.01 -6.58 8.63
CA ASP A 76 -5.58 -5.29 8.96
C ASP A 76 -4.90 -4.21 8.11
N LEU A 77 -5.71 -3.41 7.43
CA LEU A 77 -5.23 -2.36 6.56
C LEU A 77 -5.69 -1.01 7.10
N VAL A 78 -4.74 -0.20 7.55
CA VAL A 78 -4.99 1.15 8.05
C VAL A 78 -4.39 2.15 7.09
N PHE A 79 -5.14 3.19 6.76
CA PHE A 79 -4.67 4.32 5.95
C PHE A 79 -5.05 5.64 6.61
N SER A 80 -4.20 6.63 6.42
CA SER A 80 -4.33 7.98 6.95
C SER A 80 -5.30 8.82 6.12
N ALA A 81 -5.92 9.80 6.75
CA ALA A 81 -6.76 10.80 6.08
C ALA A 81 -6.07 11.49 4.89
N PRO A 82 -4.80 11.97 4.98
CA PRO A 82 -4.12 12.61 3.85
C PRO A 82 -3.95 11.70 2.63
N LEU A 83 -3.58 10.42 2.81
CA LEU A 83 -3.50 9.47 1.69
C LEU A 83 -4.87 9.25 1.05
N ARG A 84 -5.90 9.09 1.88
CA ARG A 84 -7.28 8.92 1.40
C ARG A 84 -7.74 10.15 0.61
N ALA A 85 -7.45 11.35 1.12
CA ALA A 85 -7.81 12.60 0.46
C ALA A 85 -7.07 12.77 -0.88
N ALA A 86 -5.77 12.46 -0.93
CA ALA A 86 -5.01 12.50 -2.18
C ALA A 86 -5.58 11.52 -3.21
N ALA A 87 -5.87 10.28 -2.80
CA ALA A 87 -6.44 9.28 -3.70
C ALA A 87 -7.88 9.63 -4.13
N HIS A 88 -8.66 10.23 -3.24
CA HIS A 88 -10.01 10.72 -3.57
C HIS A 88 -9.95 11.88 -4.56
N LYS A 89 -9.00 12.80 -4.39
CA LYS A 89 -8.79 13.91 -5.32
C LYS A 89 -8.40 13.43 -6.73
N GLU A 90 -7.60 12.37 -6.83
CA GLU A 90 -7.29 11.72 -8.10
C GLU A 90 -8.55 11.09 -8.73
N ALA A 91 -9.36 10.39 -7.93
CA ALA A 91 -10.63 9.83 -8.39
C ALA A 91 -11.60 10.91 -8.91
N GLU A 92 -11.76 12.00 -8.15
CA GLU A 92 -12.57 13.16 -8.52
C GLU A 92 -12.04 13.84 -9.79
N ALA A 93 -10.72 13.89 -9.98
CA ALA A 93 -10.13 14.43 -11.20
C ALA A 93 -10.45 13.59 -12.45
N GLU A 94 -10.63 12.28 -12.30
CA GLU A 94 -11.14 11.39 -13.36
C GLU A 94 -12.67 11.35 -13.43
N GLY A 95 -13.39 12.10 -12.58
CA GLY A 95 -14.85 12.07 -12.49
C GLY A 95 -15.41 10.74 -11.98
N LEU A 96 -14.58 9.96 -11.28
CA LEU A 96 -14.92 8.66 -10.74
C LEU A 96 -15.09 8.73 -9.23
N ASP A 97 -16.01 7.94 -8.70
CA ASP A 97 -16.09 7.73 -7.27
C ASP A 97 -14.85 6.96 -6.78
N PHE A 98 -14.45 7.16 -5.52
CA PHE A 98 -13.25 6.53 -4.98
C PHE A 98 -13.28 5.00 -5.13
N ASP A 99 -14.44 4.38 -4.89
CA ASP A 99 -14.59 2.93 -5.05
C ASP A 99 -14.46 2.48 -6.52
N ALA A 100 -15.07 3.21 -7.45
CA ALA A 100 -15.00 2.94 -8.89
C ALA A 100 -13.59 3.16 -9.45
N PHE A 101 -12.94 4.24 -9.05
CA PHE A 101 -11.55 4.54 -9.40
C PHE A 101 -10.62 3.43 -8.91
N GLN A 102 -10.83 2.96 -7.69
CA GLN A 102 -10.04 1.90 -7.11
C GLN A 102 -10.27 0.55 -7.80
N ALA A 103 -11.52 0.21 -8.12
CA ALA A 103 -11.85 -1.00 -8.89
C ALA A 103 -11.18 -0.98 -10.27
N ARG A 104 -11.23 0.19 -10.95
CA ARG A 104 -10.54 0.40 -12.23
C ARG A 104 -9.02 0.28 -12.08
N LEU A 105 -8.43 0.83 -11.03
CA LEU A 105 -7.00 0.70 -10.76
C LEU A 105 -6.57 -0.75 -10.55
N VAL A 106 -7.33 -1.50 -9.75
CA VAL A 106 -7.06 -2.92 -9.52
C VAL A 106 -7.21 -3.72 -10.81
N ALA A 107 -8.24 -3.43 -11.61
CA ALA A 107 -8.43 -4.06 -12.92
C ALA A 107 -7.28 -3.74 -13.89
N GLN A 108 -6.82 -2.47 -13.94
CA GLN A 108 -5.66 -2.06 -14.74
C GLN A 108 -4.38 -2.74 -14.28
N MET A 109 -4.19 -2.94 -12.97
CA MET A 109 -3.03 -3.65 -12.42
C MET A 109 -3.07 -5.14 -12.72
N ASP A 110 -4.25 -5.75 -12.68
CA ASP A 110 -4.39 -7.16 -13.05
C ASP A 110 -4.12 -7.36 -14.55
N ALA A 111 -4.54 -6.40 -15.38
CA ALA A 111 -4.20 -6.36 -16.80
C ALA A 111 -2.70 -6.09 -17.05
N ALA A 112 -2.09 -5.16 -16.32
CA ALA A 112 -0.66 -4.81 -16.45
C ALA A 112 0.26 -5.93 -15.92
N GLY A 113 -0.11 -6.61 -14.84
CA GLY A 113 0.61 -7.79 -14.34
C GLY A 113 0.47 -9.02 -15.23
N LYS A 114 -0.44 -8.98 -16.22
CA LYS A 114 -0.58 -9.98 -17.28
C LYS A 114 0.15 -9.60 -18.57
N ALA A 115 0.77 -8.42 -18.63
CA ALA A 115 1.42 -7.87 -19.80
C ALA A 115 2.94 -7.77 -19.59
N GLU A 116 3.60 -8.91 -19.42
CA GLU A 116 5.00 -9.09 -19.84
C GLU A 116 5.08 -10.44 -20.61
N PRO A 117 5.62 -10.45 -21.85
CA PRO A 117 5.57 -11.58 -22.80
C PRO A 117 6.49 -12.78 -22.45
#